data_AF-A0A7R9FBW0-F1
#
_entry.id   AF-A0A7R9FBW0-F1
#
_cell.length_a   1.000
_cell.length_b   1.000
_cell.length_c   1.000
_cell.angle_alpha   90.00
_cell.angle_beta   90.00
_cell.angle_gamma   90.00
#
_symmetry.space_group_name_H-M   'P 1'
#
loop_
_entity.id
_entity.type
_entity.pdbx_description
1 polymer ?
#
loop_
_entity_poly.entity_id
_entity_poly.type
_entity_poly.pdbx_seq_one_letter_code
_entity_poly.pdbx_strand_id
1 'polypeptide(L)' 'RLPNGHINFEKFWQLAKQVTEFITWKQVVCPFEKNTKVITFLQASPVLLENALAVASFECEPPDNNLEKERYKTLK' A
#
# COMPACT_ATOMS: atom_id res chain seq x y z
N ARG A 1 -18.39 -20.06 16.50
CA ARG A 1 -19.12 -20.62 17.66
C ARG A 1 -18.44 -21.93 18.06
N LEU A 2 -18.47 -22.29 19.33
CA LEU A 2 -18.02 -23.60 19.78
C LEU A 2 -18.98 -24.70 19.27
N PRO A 3 -18.57 -25.97 19.21
CA PRO A 3 -19.43 -27.07 18.76
C PRO A 3 -20.75 -27.18 19.56
N ASN A 4 -20.77 -26.73 20.82
CA ASN A 4 -21.95 -26.67 21.68
C ASN A 4 -22.85 -25.44 21.43
N GLY A 5 -22.65 -24.71 20.34
CA GLY A 5 -23.44 -23.52 19.99
C GLY A 5 -23.07 -22.25 20.75
N HIS A 6 -22.26 -22.33 21.82
CA HIS A 6 -21.84 -21.16 22.58
C HIS A 6 -20.88 -20.26 21.80
N ILE A 7 -20.82 -18.99 22.19
CA ILE A 7 -19.86 -18.03 21.65
C ILE A 7 -18.44 -18.47 22.06
N ASN A 8 -17.51 -18.46 21.10
CA ASN A 8 -16.11 -18.73 21.38
C ASN A 8 -15.41 -17.42 21.76
N PHE A 9 -15.44 -17.07 23.04
CA PHE A 9 -14.82 -15.85 23.57
C PHE A 9 -13.30 -15.81 23.38
N GLU A 10 -12.62 -16.95 23.34
CA GLU A 10 -11.17 -17.01 23.11
C GLU A 10 -10.79 -16.43 21.75
N LYS A 11 -11.55 -16.73 20.69
CA LYS A 11 -11.32 -16.12 19.36
C LYS A 11 -11.52 -14.61 19.37
N PHE A 12 -12.53 -14.11 20.11
CA PHE A 12 -12.76 -12.67 20.24
C PHE A 12 -11.65 -11.99 21.05
N TRP A 13 -11.16 -12.66 22.10
CA TRP A 13 -10.06 -12.17 22.92
C TRP A 13 -8.77 -12.05 22.12
N GLN A 14 -8.46 -13.03 21.27
CA GLN A 14 -7.31 -13.00 20.37
C GLN A 14 -7.42 -11.85 19.36
N LEU A 15 -8.59 -11.64 18.76
CA LEU A 15 -8.83 -10.49 17.89
C LEU A 15 -8.72 -9.16 18.65
N ALA A 16 -9.29 -9.08 19.85
CA ALA A 16 -9.25 -7.89 20.69
C ALA A 16 -7.80 -7.48 21.00
N LYS A 17 -6.90 -8.44 21.28
CA LYS A 17 -5.48 -8.17 21.46
C LYS A 17 -4.85 -7.52 20.22
N GLN A 18 -5.08 -8.07 19.03
CA GLN A 18 -4.54 -7.52 17.78
C GLN A 18 -5.08 -6.12 17.47
N VAL A 19 -6.38 -5.89 17.69
CA VAL A 19 -7.01 -4.59 17.43
C VAL A 19 -6.57 -3.55 18.46
N THR A 20 -6.30 -3.94 19.70
CA THR A 20 -5.90 -3.02 20.77
C THR A 20 -4.60 -2.28 20.42
N GLU A 21 -3.60 -2.98 19.88
CA GLU A 21 -2.35 -2.35 19.44
C GLU A 21 -2.59 -1.32 18.32
N PHE A 22 -3.44 -1.66 17.34
CA PHE A 22 -3.83 -0.74 16.28
C PHE A 22 -4.53 0.52 16.82
N ILE A 23 -5.45 0.36 17.78
CA ILE A 23 -6.16 1.49 18.39
C ILE A 23 -5.20 2.39 19.17
N THR A 24 -4.28 1.80 19.93
CA THR A 24 -3.25 2.54 20.65
C THR A 24 -2.42 3.40 19.70
N TRP A 25 -1.92 2.84 18.60
CA TRP A 25 -1.15 3.59 17.61
C TRP A 25 -1.96 4.65 16.86
N LYS A 26 -3.24 4.39 16.60
CA LYS A 26 -4.14 5.37 15.97
C LYS A 26 -4.36 6.62 16.83
N GLN A 27 -4.27 6.49 18.15
CA GLN A 27 -4.44 7.61 19.09
C GLN A 27 -3.18 8.47 19.26
N VAL A 28 -2.03 8.01 18.77
CA VAL A 28 -0.78 8.77 18.85
C VAL A 28 -0.89 10.03 18.02
N VAL A 29 -0.60 11.17 18.65
CA VAL A 29 -0.59 12.48 17.99
C VAL A 29 0.78 12.68 17.32
N CYS A 30 0.76 13.09 16.06
CA CYS A 30 1.98 13.49 15.35
C CYS A 30 2.53 14.78 15.97
N PRO A 31 3.78 14.80 16.47
CA PRO A 31 4.36 16.00 17.10
C PRO A 31 4.83 17.05 16.09
N PHE A 32 4.74 16.76 14.79
CA PHE A 32 5.20 17.64 13.73
C PHE A 32 4.06 18.46 13.14
N GLU A 33 4.36 19.70 12.76
CA GLU A 33 3.41 20.56 12.09
C GLU A 33 3.00 20.01 10.73
N LYS A 34 1.74 20.23 10.35
CA LYS A 34 1.24 19.87 9.03
C LYS A 34 1.68 20.92 8.02
N ASN A 35 2.35 20.46 6.96
CA ASN A 35 2.61 21.29 5.79
C ASN A 35 1.53 21.04 4.74
N THR A 36 0.56 21.94 4.63
CA THR A 36 -0.58 21.82 3.71
C THR A 36 -0.13 21.68 2.25
N LYS A 37 0.91 22.41 1.83
CA LYS A 37 1.42 22.33 0.44
C LYS A 37 1.96 20.94 0.12
N VAL A 38 2.72 20.35 1.04
CA VAL A 38 3.25 18.99 0.89
C VAL A 38 2.13 17.96 0.90
N ILE A 39 1.16 18.08 1.80
CA ILE A 39 0.01 17.18 1.87
C ILE A 39 -0.79 17.22 0.55
N THR A 40 -1.10 18.41 0.05
CA THR A 40 -1.82 18.57 -1.22
C THR A 40 -1.05 17.97 -2.39
N PHE A 41 0.27 18.19 -2.45
CA PHE A 41 1.12 17.60 -3.48
C PHE A 41 1.08 16.06 -3.45
N LEU A 42 1.23 15.46 -2.27
CA LEU A 42 1.20 14.00 -2.09
C LEU A 42 -0.17 13.40 -2.41
N GLN A 43 -1.26 14.10 -2.08
CA GLN A 43 -2.63 13.63 -2.37
C GLN A 43 -3.01 13.73 -3.84
N ALA A 44 -2.48 14.74 -4.56
CA ALA A 44 -2.80 14.98 -5.96
C ALA A 44 -1.83 14.29 -6.94
N SER A 45 -0.68 13.83 -6.45
CA SER A 45 0.32 13.15 -7.28
C SER A 45 -0.23 11.80 -7.76
N PRO A 46 -0.27 11.55 -9.08
CA PRO A 46 -0.74 10.27 -9.61
C PRO A 46 0.24 9.16 -9.24
N VAL A 47 -0.30 8.02 -8.82
CA VAL A 47 0.49 6.78 -8.65
C VAL A 47 0.38 5.99 -9.95
N LEU A 48 1.52 5.71 -10.58
CA LEU A 48 1.56 4.92 -11.80
C LEU A 48 1.27 3.45 -11.49
N LEU A 49 0.48 2.81 -12.35
CA LEU A 49 0.31 1.36 -12.34
C LEU A 49 1.59 0.68 -12.86
N GLU A 50 1.78 -0.60 -12.56
CA GLU A 50 3.00 -1.34 -12.89
C GLU A 50 3.39 -1.23 -14.38
N ASN A 51 2.43 -1.36 -15.30
CA ASN A 51 2.70 -1.23 -16.73
C ASN A 51 3.14 0.19 -17.12
N ALA A 52 2.46 1.21 -16.59
CA ALA A 52 2.80 2.61 -16.88
C ALA A 52 4.19 2.97 -16.32
N LEU A 53 4.52 2.46 -15.13
CA LEU A 53 5.85 2.60 -14.54
C LEU A 53 6.92 1.89 -15.38
N ALA A 54 6.62 0.68 -15.88
CA ALA A 54 7.54 -0.06 -16.74
C ALA A 54 7.77 0.64 -18.09
N VAL A 55 6.72 1.23 -18.69
CA VAL A 55 6.87 2.05 -19.90
C VAL A 55 7.72 3.28 -19.63
N ALA A 56 7.45 4.02 -18.54
CA ALA A 56 8.23 5.19 -18.16
C ALA A 56 9.71 4.86 -17.92
N SER A 57 9.98 3.70 -17.31
CA SER A 57 11.36 3.20 -17.13
C SER A 57 12.08 3.03 -18.46
N PHE A 58 11.46 2.41 -19.47
CA PHE A 58 12.04 2.24 -20.80
C PHE A 58 12.16 3.54 -21.61
N GLU A 59 11.35 4.56 -21.29
CA GLU A 59 11.48 5.89 -21.88
C GLU A 59 12.68 6.67 -21.30
N CYS A 60 13.01 6.45 -20.02
CA CYS A 60 14.22 6.99 -19.41
C CYS A 60 15.49 6.24 -19.85
N GLU A 61 15.40 4.91 -19.89
CA GLU A 61 16.51 4.00 -20.20
C GLU A 61 16.07 2.99 -21.28
N PRO A 62 16.39 3.24 -22.56
CA PRO A 62 15.93 2.41 -23.67
C PRO A 62 16.42 0.96 -23.57
N PRO A 63 15.62 -0.01 -24.05
CA PRO A 63 15.94 -1.43 -23.94
C PRO A 63 17.27 -1.79 -24.62
N ASP A 64 18.16 -2.46 -23.90
CA ASP A 64 19.53 -2.74 -24.36
C ASP A 64 19.68 -4.09 -25.07
N ASN A 65 18.73 -5.01 -24.84
CA ASN A 65 18.77 -6.38 -25.33
C ASN A 65 17.44 -6.80 -25.96
N ASN A 66 17.44 -7.95 -26.65
CA ASN A 66 16.26 -8.43 -27.38
C ASN A 66 15.09 -8.77 -26.44
N LEU A 67 15.35 -9.30 -25.24
CA LEU A 67 14.31 -9.62 -24.28
C LEU A 67 13.57 -8.35 -23.82
N GLU A 68 14.31 -7.29 -23.53
CA GLU A 68 13.76 -6.00 -23.14
C GLU A 68 13.02 -5.31 -24.27
N LYS A 69 13.52 -5.41 -25.51
CA LYS A 69 12.80 -4.91 -26.69
C LYS A 69 11.45 -5.57 -26.85
N GLU A 70 11.38 -6.89 -26.68
CA GLU A 70 10.10 -7.62 -26.73
C GLU A 70 9.18 -7.24 -25.57
N ARG A 71 9.72 -7.13 -24.35
CA ARG A 71 8.95 -6.66 -23.19
C ARG A 71 8.39 -5.26 -23.41
N TYR A 72 9.17 -4.33 -23.91
CA TYR A 72 8.72 -2.96 -24.17
C TYR A 72 7.61 -2.92 -25.23
N LYS A 73 7.69 -3.75 -26.28
CA LYS A 73 6.61 -3.89 -27.26
C LYS A 73 5.31 -4.40 -26.64
N THR A 74 5.36 -5.35 -25.71
CA THR A 74 4.16 -5.89 -25.05
C THR A 74 3.52 -4.92 -24.05
N LEU A 75 4.27 -3.90 -23.61
CA LEU A 75 3.81 -2.90 -22.64
C LEU A 75 3.16 -1.67 -23.30
N LYS A 76 3.38 -1.46 -24.61
CA LYS A 76 2.72 -0.43 -25.42
C LYS A 76 1.41 -0.94 -26.01
#